data_AF-A0AAV0R2R5-F1
#
_entry.id   AF-A0AAV0R2R5-F1
#
_cell.length_a   1.000
_cell.length_b   1.000
_cell.length_c   1.000
_cell.angle_alpha   90.00
_cell.angle_beta   90.00
_cell.angle_gamma   90.00
#
_symmetry.space_group_name_H-M   'P 1'
#
loop_
_entity.id
_entity.type
_entity.pdbx_description
1 polymer ?
#
loop_
_entity_poly.entity_id
_entity_poly.type
_entity_poly.pdbx_seq_one_letter_code
_entity_poly.pdbx_strand_id
1 'polypeptide(L)'
;CIRITHNIDAATNELILRDVPDEAILVEKINNKIPGLGLQLDASEVFRSKPALQEHVQDSYEHLLLDVVDDENHLFMISNELAAPQCILSYFFRTISLTN
;
A
#
# COMPACT_ATOMS: atom_id res chain seq x y z
N CYS A 1 9.52 -16.63 -40.00
CA CYS A 1 9.91 -15.59 -39.02
C CYS A 1 8.62 -15.02 -38.43
N ILE A 2 8.20 -15.46 -37.25
CA ILE A 2 7.01 -14.93 -36.58
C ILE A 2 7.50 -13.84 -35.64
N ARG A 3 7.25 -12.59 -36.02
CA ARG A 3 7.57 -11.42 -35.22
C ARG A 3 6.52 -11.31 -34.12
N ILE A 4 6.86 -11.80 -32.94
CA ILE A 4 6.11 -11.51 -31.71
C ILE A 4 6.49 -10.08 -31.33
N THR A 5 5.70 -9.10 -31.79
CA THR A 5 5.66 -7.79 -31.16
C THR A 5 5.12 -8.00 -29.76
N HIS A 6 6.01 -8.17 -28.79
CA HIS A 6 5.65 -8.06 -27.39
C HIS A 6 5.06 -6.67 -27.20
N ASN A 7 3.78 -6.60 -26.83
CA ASN A 7 3.21 -5.40 -26.27
C ASN A 7 3.87 -5.23 -24.89
N ILE A 8 4.99 -4.50 -24.86
CA ILE A 8 5.77 -4.24 -23.65
C ILE A 8 5.09 -3.16 -22.80
N ASP A 9 3.93 -2.64 -23.22
CA ASP A 9 3.02 -1.87 -22.36
C ASP A 9 2.30 -2.78 -21.35
N ALA A 10 3.01 -3.80 -20.84
CA ALA A 10 2.63 -4.57 -19.68
C ALA A 10 2.58 -3.57 -18.51
N ALA A 11 1.38 -3.08 -18.23
CA ALA A 11 1.09 -2.20 -17.12
C ALA A 11 1.74 -2.80 -15.86
N THR A 12 2.58 -2.03 -15.17
CA THR A 12 3.19 -2.47 -13.91
C THR A 12 2.10 -3.00 -12.98
N ASN A 13 2.32 -4.18 -12.38
CA ASN A 13 1.32 -4.72 -11.46
C ASN A 13 1.26 -3.82 -10.22
N GLU A 14 0.06 -3.34 -9.88
CA GLU A 14 -0.18 -2.41 -8.77
C GLU A 14 -0.91 -3.14 -7.63
N LEU A 15 -0.33 -3.08 -6.43
CA LEU A 15 -0.96 -3.49 -5.17
C LEU A 15 -1.33 -2.23 -4.39
N ILE A 16 -2.62 -2.03 -4.16
CA ILE A 16 -3.14 -0.90 -3.40
C ILE A 16 -3.69 -1.41 -2.07
N LEU A 17 -3.06 -0.94 -0.99
CA LEU A 17 -3.55 -1.12 0.37
C LEU A 17 -4.25 0.18 0.76
N ARG A 18 -5.59 0.12 0.87
CA ARG A 18 -6.40 1.26 1.28
C ARG A 18 -6.75 1.09 2.75
N ASP A 19 -6.36 2.09 3.53
CA ASP A 19 -6.63 2.16 4.97
C ASP A 19 -7.99 2.85 5.21
N VAL A 20 -8.11 4.17 5.06
CA VAL A 20 -9.38 4.90 5.28
C VAL A 20 -9.68 5.87 4.12
N PRO A 21 -10.96 6.04 3.69
CA PRO A 21 -12.18 5.31 4.07
C PRO A 21 -12.45 4.07 3.17
N ASP A 22 -13.14 3.06 3.71
CA ASP A 22 -13.38 1.73 3.09
C ASP A 22 -12.08 0.92 2.96
N GLU A 23 -11.62 0.38 4.10
CA GLU A 23 -10.48 -0.54 4.17
C GLU A 23 -10.59 -1.59 3.07
N ALA A 24 -9.56 -1.69 2.22
CA ALA A 24 -9.61 -2.61 1.10
C ALA A 24 -8.21 -2.99 0.66
N ILE A 25 -8.06 -4.27 0.34
CA ILE A 25 -6.91 -4.77 -0.41
C ILE A 25 -7.36 -4.88 -1.87
N LEU A 26 -6.80 -3.99 -2.70
CA LEU A 26 -7.10 -3.89 -4.12
C LEU A 26 -5.87 -4.34 -4.90
N VAL A 27 -6.02 -5.40 -5.69
CA VAL A 27 -5.03 -5.71 -6.73
C VAL A 27 -5.57 -5.15 -8.03
N GLU A 28 -5.22 -3.88 -8.32
CA GLU A 28 -5.84 -3.13 -9.41
C GLU A 28 -5.46 -3.67 -10.78
N LYS A 29 -4.22 -4.12 -10.96
CA LYS A 29 -3.74 -4.51 -12.29
C LYS A 29 -2.84 -5.72 -12.18
N ILE A 30 -3.36 -6.90 -12.49
CA ILE A 30 -2.52 -8.05 -12.81
C ILE A 30 -2.58 -8.25 -14.32
N ASN A 31 -1.41 -8.40 -14.94
CA ASN A 31 -1.31 -8.84 -16.32
C ASN A 31 -1.77 -10.29 -16.43
N ASN A 32 -2.99 -10.50 -16.93
CA ASN A 32 -3.51 -11.83 -17.22
C ASN A 32 -3.42 -12.11 -18.73
N LYS A 33 -3.08 -13.35 -19.08
CA LYS A 33 -3.13 -13.80 -20.47
C LYS A 33 -4.60 -14.02 -20.87
N ILE A 34 -5.06 -13.34 -21.92
CA ILE A 34 -6.40 -13.59 -22.42
C ILE A 34 -6.51 -15.03 -22.99
N PRO A 35 -7.58 -15.78 -22.70
CA PRO A 35 -7.82 -17.08 -23.32
C PRO A 35 -8.00 -16.93 -24.84
N GLY A 36 -7.17 -17.61 -25.64
CA GLY A 36 -7.18 -17.51 -27.11
C GLY A 36 -5.92 -18.06 -27.75
N LEU A 37 -5.87 -18.03 -29.10
CA LEU A 37 -4.74 -18.49 -29.93
C LEU A 37 -3.62 -17.45 -30.08
N GLY A 38 -3.76 -16.26 -29.48
CA GLY A 38 -2.77 -15.19 -29.48
C GLY A 38 -2.04 -15.03 -28.14
N LEU A 39 -0.93 -14.27 -28.15
CA LEU A 39 -0.17 -13.86 -26.97
C LEU A 39 -0.49 -12.39 -26.66
N GLN A 40 -1.67 -12.14 -26.09
CA GLN A 40 -2.10 -10.81 -25.67
C GLN A 40 -2.29 -10.81 -24.14
N LEU A 41 -1.80 -9.76 -23.50
CA LEU A 41 -1.95 -9.51 -22.07
C LEU A 41 -3.07 -8.49 -21.88
N ASP A 42 -3.91 -8.70 -20.87
CA ASP A 42 -4.93 -7.75 -20.44
C ASP A 42 -4.71 -7.42 -18.96
N ALA A 43 -4.89 -6.14 -18.62
CA ALA A 43 -4.78 -5.66 -17.25
C ALA A 43 -6.16 -5.77 -16.62
N SER A 44 -6.36 -6.82 -15.82
CA SER A 44 -7.62 -7.06 -15.11
C SER A 44 -7.46 -6.72 -13.63
N GLU A 45 -8.51 -6.14 -13.05
CA GLU A 45 -8.69 -6.08 -11.60
C GLU A 45 -9.05 -7.49 -11.12
N VAL A 46 -8.11 -8.18 -10.49
CA VAL A 46 -8.28 -9.62 -10.14
C VAL A 46 -8.87 -9.81 -8.75
N PHE A 47 -8.75 -8.82 -7.86
CA PHE A 47 -9.20 -9.00 -6.49
C PHE A 47 -9.55 -7.68 -5.79
N ARG A 48 -10.83 -7.57 -5.40
CA ARG A 48 -11.33 -6.56 -4.47
C ARG A 48 -11.87 -7.29 -3.25
N SER A 49 -11.06 -7.39 -2.20
CA SER A 49 -11.57 -7.81 -0.90
C SER A 49 -12.00 -6.58 -0.12
N LYS A 50 -13.30 -6.49 0.14
CA LYS A 50 -13.79 -5.72 1.30
C LYS A 50 -13.58 -6.62 2.52
N PRO A 51 -12.94 -6.16 3.60
CA PRO A 51 -12.89 -6.92 4.83
C PRO A 51 -14.33 -7.20 5.23
N ALA A 52 -14.71 -8.48 5.28
CA ALA A 52 -16.07 -8.94 5.55
C ALA A 52 -16.51 -8.72 7.02
N LEU A 53 -15.85 -7.80 7.73
CA LEU A 53 -15.97 -7.58 9.16
C LEU A 53 -16.18 -6.08 9.41
N GLN A 54 -17.26 -5.53 8.85
CA GLN A 54 -17.76 -4.21 9.25
C GLN A 54 -18.41 -4.20 10.64
N GLU A 55 -18.44 -5.32 11.36
CA GLU A 55 -19.13 -5.38 12.65
C GLU A 55 -18.40 -4.63 13.76
N HIS A 56 -17.06 -4.60 13.76
CA HIS A 56 -16.31 -3.79 14.73
C HIS A 56 -14.84 -3.65 14.32
N VAL A 57 -14.51 -2.69 13.45
CA VAL A 57 -13.13 -2.18 13.39
C VAL A 57 -12.94 -1.37 14.67
N GLN A 58 -12.06 -1.86 15.54
CA GLN A 58 -11.76 -1.22 16.80
C GLN A 58 -11.00 0.09 16.55
N ASP A 59 -11.31 1.16 17.29
CA ASP A 59 -10.63 2.45 17.09
C ASP A 59 -9.12 2.31 17.36
N SER A 60 -8.29 3.07 16.63
CA SER A 60 -6.84 2.96 16.71
C SER A 60 -6.32 3.16 18.14
N TYR A 61 -6.95 4.04 18.91
CA TYR A 61 -6.59 4.26 20.31
C TYR A 61 -6.93 3.08 21.21
N GLU A 62 -8.04 2.39 20.98
CA GLU A 62 -8.42 1.24 21.79
C GLU A 62 -7.44 0.08 21.58
N HIS A 63 -6.95 -0.12 20.36
CA HIS A 63 -5.92 -1.13 20.06
C HIS A 63 -4.61 -0.82 20.77
N LEU A 64 -4.15 0.44 20.70
CA LEU A 64 -2.92 0.87 21.39
C LEU A 64 -3.02 0.75 22.91
N LEU A 65 -4.21 0.96 23.48
CA LEU A 65 -4.42 0.78 24.92
C LEU A 65 -4.41 -0.69 25.33
N LEU A 66 -4.98 -1.58 24.52
CA LEU A 66 -4.90 -3.03 24.72
C LEU A 66 -3.46 -3.51 24.65
N ASP A 67 -2.70 -3.06 23.66
CA ASP A 67 -1.28 -3.36 23.50
C ASP A 67 -0.46 -3.02 24.76
N VAL A 68 -0.72 -1.87 25.39
CA VAL A 68 -0.07 -1.47 26.65
C VAL A 68 -0.47 -2.36 27.82
N VAL A 69 -1.71 -2.84 27.85
CA VAL A 69 -2.21 -3.75 28.90
C VAL A 69 -1.62 -5.16 28.73
N ASP A 70 -1.43 -5.60 27.48
CA ASP A 70 -0.86 -6.89 27.11
C ASP A 70 0.68 -6.89 27.05
N ASP A 71 1.33 -5.75 27.36
CA ASP A 71 2.79 -5.52 27.31
C ASP A 71 3.41 -5.70 25.91
N GLU A 72 2.59 -5.57 24.86
CA GLU A 72 2.99 -5.65 23.46
C GLU A 72 3.33 -4.25 22.93
N ASN A 73 4.59 -4.03 22.52
CA ASN A 73 5.06 -2.69 22.12
C ASN A 73 5.28 -2.53 20.60
N HIS A 74 4.67 -3.39 19.78
CA HIS A 74 4.98 -3.50 18.35
C HIS A 74 4.38 -2.37 17.48
N LEU A 75 3.32 -1.69 17.94
CA LEU A 75 2.75 -0.52 17.25
C LEU A 75 3.32 0.81 17.73
N PHE A 76 4.22 0.80 18.72
CA PHE A 76 4.84 2.01 19.24
C PHE A 76 6.15 2.30 18.50
N MET A 77 6.34 3.57 18.14
CA MET A 77 7.59 4.04 17.55
C MET A 77 8.73 3.97 18.58
N ILE A 78 9.81 3.26 18.24
CA ILE A 78 11.00 3.16 19.09
C ILE A 78 11.82 4.45 19.00
N SER A 79 12.52 4.83 20.08
CA SER A 79 13.34 6.05 20.13
C SER A 79 14.40 6.15 19.03
N ASN A 80 14.94 5.01 18.56
CA ASN A 80 15.89 4.98 17.45
C ASN A 80 15.22 5.20 16.08
N GLU A 81 13.96 4.81 15.93
CA GLU A 81 13.19 5.02 14.69
C GLU A 81 12.77 6.48 14.51
N LEU A 82 12.72 7.27 15.60
CA LEU A 82 12.36 8.68 15.56
C LEU A 82 13.46 9.57 14.94
N ALA A 83 14.74 9.22 15.13
CA ALA A 83 15.86 10.08 14.77
C ALA A 83 15.96 10.32 13.25
N ALA A 84 15.75 9.29 12.44
CA ALA A 84 15.88 9.39 10.98
C ALA A 84 14.77 10.26 10.34
N PRO A 85 13.47 10.04 10.63
CA PRO A 85 12.39 10.91 10.19
C PRO A 85 12.57 12.36 10.65
N GLN A 86 13.00 12.58 11.90
CA GLN A 86 13.19 13.92 12.44
C GLN A 86 14.32 14.69 11.71
N CYS A 87 15.41 14.02 11.37
CA CYS A 87 16.49 14.59 10.56
C CYS A 87 16.00 15.00 9.16
N ILE A 88 15.22 14.14 8.49
CA ILE A 88 14.69 14.42 7.14
C ILE A 88 13.71 15.60 7.18
N LEU A 89 12.78 15.59 8.13
CA LEU A 89 11.77 16.63 8.26
C LEU A 89 12.39 17.98 8.63
N SER A 90 13.31 18.01 9.60
CA SER A 90 13.97 19.26 10.00
C SER A 90 14.80 19.86 8.87
N TYR A 91 15.47 19.04 8.06
CA TYR A 91 16.17 19.51 6.86
C TYR A 91 15.20 20.16 5.86
N PHE A 92 14.09 19.47 5.55
CA PHE A 92 13.08 19.98 4.63
C PHE A 92 12.43 21.29 5.10
N PHE A 93 12.01 21.35 6.37
CA PHE A 93 11.44 22.57 6.95
C PHE A 93 12.43 23.73 6.95
N ARG A 94 13.71 23.47 7.23
CA ARG A 94 14.77 24.49 7.16
C ARG A 94 14.95 25.02 5.75
N THR A 95 14.87 24.16 4.72
CA THR A 95 14.96 24.61 3.33
C THR A 95 13.78 25.48 2.92
N ILE A 96 12.55 25.15 3.32
CA ILE A 96 11.37 25.97 3.04
C ILE A 96 11.48 27.34 3.73
N SER A 97 11.91 27.36 4.98
CA SER A 97 12.03 28.58 5.78
C SER A 97 13.14 29.53 5.31
N LEU A 98 14.15 29.04 4.58
CA LEU A 98 15.23 29.85 4.01
C LEU A 98 14.92 30.34 2.58
N THR A 99 13.86 29.82 1.96
CA THR A 99 13.43 30.17 0.60
C THR A 99 12.30 31.22 0.59
N ASN A 100 11.64 31.44 1.74
CA ASN A 100 10.73 32.58 2.00
C ASN A 100 11.47 33.70 2.73
#